data_AF-A0A1J7CP27-F1
#
_entry.id   AF-A0A1J7CP27-F1
#
_cell.length_a   1.000
_cell.length_b   1.000
_cell.length_c   1.000
_cell.angle_alpha   90.00
_cell.angle_beta   90.00
_cell.angle_gamma   90.00
#
_symmetry.space_group_name_H-M   'P 1'
#
loop_
_entity.id
_entity.type
_entity.pdbx_description
1 polymer ?
#
loop_
_entity_poly.entity_id
_entity_poly.type
_entity_poly.pdbx_seq_one_letter_code
_entity_poly.pdbx_strand_id
1 'polypeptide(L)'
;MSYKVSELLMSSLEQMGIGDVAQGSLDDHSTITLKLTDDNPDINIITQEDETWIWSVLGEFNQNALSFNSANLLPLMITTHNDCFNFGQPSLVEIDGNLEFRAQVKKESLESVTSFTEMLDAYFTLLMDYQAAMA
;
A
#
# COMPACT_ATOMS: atom_id res chain seq x y z
N MET A 1 -16.75 -15.46 -8.15
CA MET A 1 -16.58 -15.66 -6.69
C MET A 1 -15.99 -14.38 -6.15
N SER A 2 -16.43 -13.88 -5.00
CA SER A 2 -15.71 -12.79 -4.32
C SER A 2 -14.58 -13.45 -3.55
N TYR A 3 -13.33 -13.21 -3.94
CA TYR A 3 -12.21 -13.69 -3.15
C TYR A 3 -12.13 -12.89 -1.85
N LYS A 4 -11.78 -13.55 -0.75
CA LYS A 4 -11.42 -12.87 0.49
C LYS A 4 -10.04 -12.27 0.34
N VAL A 5 -9.82 -11.05 0.81
CA VAL A 5 -8.52 -10.36 0.69
C VAL A 5 -7.44 -11.14 1.44
N SER A 6 -7.78 -11.75 2.57
CA SER A 6 -6.91 -12.66 3.31
C SER A 6 -6.42 -13.85 2.47
N GLU A 7 -7.29 -14.48 1.68
CA GLU A 7 -6.96 -15.60 0.79
C GLU A 7 -6.10 -15.17 -0.41
N LEU A 8 -6.46 -14.03 -1.03
CA LEU A 8 -5.65 -13.45 -2.11
C LEU A 8 -4.24 -13.17 -1.64
N LEU A 9 -4.12 -12.53 -0.47
CA LEU A 9 -2.84 -12.16 0.08
C LEU A 9 -1.96 -13.38 0.37
N MET A 10 -2.48 -14.39 1.06
CA MET A 10 -1.70 -15.61 1.33
C MET A 10 -1.25 -16.28 0.04
N SER A 11 -2.15 -16.40 -0.94
CA SER A 11 -1.83 -17.01 -2.24
C SER A 11 -0.78 -16.19 -3.02
N SER A 12 -0.87 -14.86 -2.98
CA SER A 12 0.10 -13.96 -3.61
C SER A 12 1.47 -14.03 -2.93
N LEU A 13 1.52 -14.05 -1.59
CA LEU A 13 2.77 -14.19 -0.85
C LEU A 13 3.45 -15.55 -1.10
N GLU A 14 2.66 -16.63 -1.19
CA GLU A 14 3.16 -17.94 -1.60
C GLU A 14 3.72 -17.90 -3.03
N GLN A 15 3.02 -17.26 -3.97
CA GLN A 15 3.48 -17.08 -5.34
C GLN A 15 4.78 -16.26 -5.44
N MET A 16 4.94 -15.28 -4.55
CA MET A 16 6.14 -14.44 -4.43
C MET A 16 7.28 -15.11 -3.64
N GLY A 17 7.04 -16.27 -3.02
CA GLY A 17 8.03 -17.01 -2.23
C GLY A 17 8.33 -16.40 -0.84
N ILE A 18 7.42 -15.57 -0.32
CA ILE A 18 7.60 -14.82 0.94
C ILE A 18 6.45 -15.05 1.94
N GLY A 19 5.86 -16.25 1.96
CA GLY A 19 4.70 -16.58 2.79
C GLY A 19 4.82 -16.26 4.29
N ASP A 20 6.05 -16.19 4.83
CA ASP A 20 6.32 -15.99 6.26
C ASP A 20 6.27 -14.52 6.73
N VAL A 21 6.07 -13.55 5.82
CA VAL A 21 6.14 -12.10 6.14
C VAL A 21 4.81 -11.49 6.65
N ALA A 22 3.70 -12.19 6.47
CA ALA A 22 2.40 -11.72 6.95
C ALA A 22 2.25 -11.98 8.46
N GLN A 23 1.87 -10.95 9.22
CA GLN A 23 1.54 -11.06 10.65
C GLN A 23 0.20 -10.41 10.95
N GLY A 24 -0.54 -10.98 11.92
CA GLY A 24 -1.84 -10.45 12.38
C GLY A 24 -2.98 -11.44 12.22
N SER A 25 -4.19 -10.99 12.56
CA SER A 25 -5.41 -11.79 12.35
C SER A 25 -5.80 -11.69 10.88
N LEU A 26 -5.75 -12.81 10.17
CA LEU A 26 -6.22 -12.94 8.78
C LEU A 26 -7.76 -13.04 8.74
N ASP A 27 -8.44 -12.14 9.45
CA ASP A 27 -9.89 -11.99 9.35
C ASP A 27 -10.21 -10.76 8.51
N ASP A 28 -11.23 -10.85 7.66
CA ASP A 28 -11.57 -9.82 6.67
C ASP A 28 -12.18 -8.54 7.31
N HIS A 29 -12.19 -8.45 8.64
CA HIS A 29 -12.65 -7.30 9.42
C HIS A 29 -11.53 -6.60 10.19
N SER A 30 -10.35 -7.22 10.23
CA SER A 30 -9.15 -6.70 10.88
C SER A 30 -8.17 -6.23 9.82
N THR A 31 -7.31 -5.31 10.23
CA THR A 31 -6.17 -4.93 9.42
C THR A 31 -5.20 -6.11 9.31
N ILE A 32 -4.85 -6.48 8.08
CA ILE A 32 -3.76 -7.40 7.79
C ILE A 32 -2.49 -6.57 7.61
N THR A 33 -1.40 -6.93 8.29
CA THR A 33 -0.13 -6.22 8.23
C THR A 33 0.98 -7.11 7.67
N LEU A 34 1.64 -6.63 6.62
CA LEU A 34 2.84 -7.23 6.05
C LEU A 34 4.05 -6.56 6.68
N LYS A 35 4.81 -7.35 7.44
CA LYS A 35 6.08 -6.90 8.02
C LYS A 35 7.16 -7.03 6.96
N LEU A 36 7.64 -5.89 6.48
CA LEU A 36 8.80 -5.85 5.59
C LEU A 36 10.09 -5.93 6.42
N THR A 37 11.24 -6.00 5.76
CA THR A 37 12.55 -5.89 6.44
C THR A 37 12.66 -4.58 7.20
N ASP A 38 13.43 -4.55 8.29
CA ASP A 38 13.49 -3.45 9.29
C ASP A 38 13.59 -2.01 8.72
N ASP A 39 14.12 -1.83 7.50
CA ASP A 39 14.28 -0.51 6.85
C ASP A 39 13.05 -0.02 6.06
N ASN A 40 12.02 -0.86 5.89
CA ASN A 40 10.84 -0.55 5.07
C ASN A 40 9.57 -0.47 5.92
N PRO A 41 8.64 0.47 5.61
CA PRO A 41 7.41 0.62 6.37
C PRO A 41 6.47 -0.56 6.10
N ASP A 42 5.77 -0.98 7.15
CA ASP A 42 4.79 -2.06 7.04
C ASP A 42 3.67 -1.68 6.06
N ILE A 43 3.21 -2.68 5.31
CA ILE A 43 2.05 -2.53 4.42
C ILE A 43 0.82 -3.06 5.14
N ASN A 44 -0.20 -2.24 5.26
CA ASN A 44 -1.46 -2.56 5.91
C ASN A 44 -2.57 -2.65 4.88
N ILE A 45 -3.44 -3.65 5.01
CA ILE A 45 -4.58 -3.87 4.12
C ILE A 45 -5.83 -4.10 4.97
N ILE A 46 -6.93 -3.43 4.63
CA ILE A 46 -8.23 -3.66 5.28
C ILE A 46 -9.35 -3.60 4.26
N THR A 47 -10.36 -4.45 4.45
CA THR A 47 -11.62 -4.38 3.71
C THR A 47 -12.74 -3.93 4.64
N GLN A 48 -13.40 -2.81 4.31
CA GLN A 48 -14.57 -2.31 5.04
C GLN A 48 -15.63 -1.88 4.04
N GLU A 49 -16.88 -2.27 4.25
CA GLU A 49 -18.03 -1.82 3.43
C GLU A 49 -17.82 -2.02 1.91
N ASP A 50 -17.24 -3.16 1.51
CA ASP A 50 -16.87 -3.51 0.13
C ASP A 50 -15.73 -2.68 -0.50
N GLU A 51 -15.05 -1.85 0.29
CA GLU A 51 -13.86 -1.10 -0.11
C GLU A 51 -12.60 -1.70 0.50
N THR A 52 -11.61 -1.96 -0.34
CA THR A 52 -10.28 -2.40 0.12
C THR A 52 -9.31 -1.22 0.10
N TRP A 53 -8.69 -0.97 1.24
CA TRP A 53 -7.68 0.07 1.44
C TRP A 53 -6.33 -0.56 1.71
N ILE A 54 -5.29 0.04 1.15
CA ILE A 54 -3.89 -0.31 1.40
C ILE A 54 -3.13 0.93 1.85
N TRP A 55 -2.32 0.82 2.90
CA TRP A 55 -1.53 1.94 3.39
C TRP A 55 -0.26 1.54 4.14
N SER A 56 0.70 2.47 4.18
CA SER A 56 1.94 2.34 4.94
C SER A 56 2.19 3.63 5.70
N VAL A 57 2.69 3.50 6.93
CA VAL A 57 3.06 4.67 7.75
C VAL A 57 4.50 5.03 7.43
N LEU A 58 4.72 6.21 6.86
CA LEU A 58 6.04 6.69 6.43
C LEU A 58 6.83 7.34 7.58
N GLY A 59 6.15 7.67 8.67
CA GLY A 59 6.71 8.31 9.87
C GLY A 59 5.84 9.44 10.38
N GLU A 60 6.34 10.19 11.36
CA GLU A 60 5.69 11.38 11.89
C GLU A 60 5.55 12.45 10.79
N PHE A 61 4.37 13.06 10.71
CA PHE A 61 4.12 14.15 9.78
C PHE A 61 5.01 15.36 10.13
N ASN A 62 5.86 15.76 9.19
CA ASN A 62 6.72 16.92 9.34
C ASN A 62 6.60 17.84 8.13
N GLN A 63 5.88 18.95 8.31
CA GLN A 63 5.64 19.93 7.25
C GLN A 63 6.93 20.53 6.67
N ASN A 64 7.98 20.70 7.49
CA ASN A 64 9.25 21.25 7.02
C ASN A 64 9.98 20.26 6.11
N ALA A 65 9.96 18.97 6.45
CA ALA A 65 10.54 17.92 5.62
C ALA A 65 9.81 17.81 4.27
N LEU A 66 8.47 17.82 4.27
CA LEU A 66 7.68 17.82 3.04
C LEU A 66 7.93 19.06 2.18
N SER A 67 8.04 20.23 2.80
CA SER A 67 8.35 21.47 2.08
C SER A 67 9.73 21.40 1.41
N PHE A 68 10.73 20.88 2.12
CA PHE A 68 12.08 20.69 1.62
C PHE A 68 12.13 19.72 0.42
N ASN A 69 11.39 18.60 0.51
CA ASN A 69 11.36 17.55 -0.52
C ASN A 69 10.31 17.77 -1.63
N SER A 70 9.52 18.86 -1.56
CA SER A 70 8.41 19.11 -2.47
C SER A 70 8.81 19.15 -3.95
N ALA A 71 10.03 19.61 -4.26
CA ALA A 71 10.56 19.66 -5.62
C ALA A 71 10.76 18.26 -6.23
N ASN A 72 11.02 17.24 -5.40
CA ASN A 72 11.16 15.85 -5.83
C ASN A 72 9.81 15.12 -5.82
N LEU A 73 8.98 15.41 -4.81
CA LEU A 73 7.67 14.77 -4.61
C LEU A 73 6.64 15.19 -5.65
N LEU A 74 6.53 16.48 -5.97
CA LEU A 74 5.49 16.98 -6.86
C LEU A 74 5.54 16.36 -8.27
N PRO A 75 6.71 16.26 -8.94
CA PRO A 75 6.80 15.55 -10.20
C PRO A 75 6.31 14.11 -10.10
N LEU A 76 6.76 13.37 -9.07
CA LEU A 76 6.37 11.99 -8.84
C LEU A 76 4.85 11.86 -8.70
N MET A 77 4.21 12.72 -7.88
CA MET A 77 2.75 12.74 -7.70
C MET A 77 1.97 13.10 -8.98
N ILE A 78 2.55 13.89 -9.87
CA ILE A 78 1.88 14.31 -11.11
C ILE A 78 1.99 13.24 -12.19
N THR A 79 3.14 12.56 -12.27
CA THR A 79 3.42 11.61 -13.36
C THR A 79 3.06 10.17 -13.02
N THR A 80 2.84 9.86 -11.74
CA THR A 80 2.46 8.51 -11.31
C THR A 80 1.02 8.22 -11.70
N HIS A 81 0.85 7.18 -12.51
CA HIS A 81 -0.44 6.60 -12.84
C HIS A 81 -0.33 5.08 -12.79
N ASN A 82 -1.30 4.45 -12.14
CA ASN A 82 -1.38 3.02 -11.96
C ASN A 82 -2.84 2.57 -11.98
N ASP A 83 -3.12 1.54 -12.77
CA ASP A 83 -4.48 1.08 -12.98
C ASP A 83 -5.05 0.28 -11.81
N CYS A 84 -4.26 -0.07 -10.80
CA CYS A 84 -4.71 -0.86 -9.65
C CYS A 84 -5.48 -0.05 -8.58
N PHE A 85 -5.50 1.28 -8.67
CA PHE A 85 -6.09 2.14 -7.64
C PHE A 85 -7.20 3.03 -8.19
N ASN A 86 -8.28 3.24 -7.42
CA ASN A 86 -9.48 3.97 -7.87
C ASN A 86 -9.17 5.39 -8.37
N PHE A 87 -8.21 6.07 -7.73
CA PHE A 87 -7.79 7.43 -8.10
C PHE A 87 -6.53 7.45 -8.98
N GLY A 88 -6.11 6.30 -9.51
CA GLY A 88 -4.95 6.15 -10.38
C GLY A 88 -3.60 6.20 -9.65
N GLN A 89 -3.55 6.52 -8.36
CA GLN A 89 -2.34 6.47 -7.55
C GLN A 89 -2.66 6.49 -6.05
N PRO A 90 -1.73 6.03 -5.19
CA PRO A 90 -1.78 6.32 -3.77
C PRO A 90 -1.60 7.82 -3.48
N SER A 91 -2.08 8.27 -2.33
CA SER A 91 -1.98 9.64 -1.84
C SER A 91 -1.18 9.71 -0.55
N LEU A 92 -0.52 10.85 -0.34
CA LEU A 92 0.06 11.21 0.95
C LEU A 92 -1.00 11.91 1.80
N VAL A 93 -1.28 11.38 3.00
CA VAL A 93 -2.33 11.88 3.89
C VAL A 93 -1.78 11.99 5.31
N GLU A 94 -2.11 13.07 6.02
CA GLU A 94 -1.84 13.18 7.45
C GLU A 94 -2.99 12.54 8.23
N ILE A 95 -2.66 11.55 9.07
CA ILE A 95 -3.60 10.83 9.93
C ILE A 95 -2.96 10.68 11.31
N ASP A 96 -3.61 11.23 12.33
CA ASP A 96 -3.19 11.14 13.74
C ASP A 96 -1.70 11.52 13.96
N GLY A 97 -1.22 12.55 13.27
CA GLY A 97 0.16 13.02 13.36
C GLY A 97 1.17 12.20 12.55
N ASN A 98 0.73 11.20 11.80
CA ASN A 98 1.59 10.41 10.91
C ASN A 98 1.33 10.74 9.45
N LEU A 99 2.38 10.63 8.63
CA LEU A 99 2.26 10.66 7.19
C LEU A 99 1.99 9.23 6.68
N GLU A 100 0.81 9.02 6.12
CA GLU A 100 0.44 7.75 5.47
C GLU A 100 0.58 7.84 3.96
N PHE A 101 1.08 6.77 3.36
CA PHE A 101 0.99 6.51 1.93
C PHE A 101 -0.18 5.56 1.68
N ARG A 102 -1.31 6.06 1.19
CA ARG A 102 -2.60 5.36 1.24
C ARG A 102 -3.30 5.32 -0.11
N ALA A 103 -3.90 4.19 -0.46
CA ALA A 103 -4.69 4.04 -1.68
C ALA A 103 -5.95 3.21 -1.44
N GLN A 104 -6.98 3.48 -2.25
CA GLN A 104 -8.13 2.61 -2.39
C GLN A 104 -7.90 1.70 -3.60
N VAL A 105 -7.99 0.40 -3.39
CA VAL A 105 -7.72 -0.63 -4.39
C VAL A 105 -8.94 -0.79 -5.31
N LYS A 106 -8.71 -0.87 -6.62
CA LYS A 106 -9.77 -1.17 -7.59
C LYS A 106 -10.28 -2.58 -7.39
N LYS A 107 -11.57 -2.78 -7.65
CA LYS A 107 -12.20 -4.10 -7.53
C LYS A 107 -11.55 -5.13 -8.46
N GLU A 108 -11.18 -4.71 -9.66
CA GLU A 108 -10.51 -5.53 -10.68
C GLU A 108 -9.18 -6.11 -10.17
N SER A 109 -8.45 -5.37 -9.34
CA SER A 109 -7.23 -5.83 -8.68
C SER A 109 -7.47 -6.87 -7.58
N LEU A 110 -8.72 -7.14 -7.21
CA LEU A 110 -9.13 -8.14 -6.22
C LEU A 110 -9.78 -9.38 -6.86
N GLU A 111 -9.89 -9.45 -8.19
CA GLU A 111 -10.62 -10.53 -8.87
C GLU A 111 -9.82 -11.82 -9.03
N SER A 112 -8.49 -11.75 -8.91
CA SER A 112 -7.61 -12.91 -9.02
C SER A 112 -6.32 -12.72 -8.22
N VAL A 113 -5.68 -13.84 -7.87
CA VAL A 113 -4.35 -13.82 -7.23
C VAL A 113 -3.34 -13.07 -8.08
N THR A 114 -3.34 -13.26 -9.40
CA THR A 114 -2.44 -12.55 -10.32
C THR A 114 -2.65 -11.05 -10.25
N SER A 115 -3.88 -10.57 -10.38
CA SER A 115 -4.21 -9.14 -10.32
C SER A 115 -3.90 -8.52 -8.96
N PHE A 116 -4.04 -9.30 -7.88
CA PHE A 116 -3.70 -8.87 -6.53
C PHE A 116 -2.18 -8.77 -6.34
N THR A 117 -1.42 -9.75 -6.84
CA THR A 117 0.05 -9.73 -6.84
C THR A 117 0.58 -8.53 -7.63
N GLU A 118 0.02 -8.24 -8.80
CA GLU A 118 0.36 -7.05 -9.60
C GLU A 118 0.10 -5.74 -8.83
N MET A 119 -1.01 -5.68 -8.08
CA MET A 119 -1.33 -4.53 -7.24
C MET A 119 -0.35 -4.36 -6.07
N LEU A 120 0.03 -5.44 -5.39
CA LEU A 120 1.02 -5.40 -4.31
C LEU A 120 2.39 -4.93 -4.81
N ASP A 121 2.84 -5.46 -5.95
CA ASP A 121 4.12 -5.08 -6.57
C ASP A 121 4.12 -3.60 -7.00
N ALA A 122 3.02 -3.16 -7.63
CA ALA A 122 2.81 -1.77 -7.96
C ALA A 122 2.82 -0.86 -6.73
N TYR A 123 2.09 -1.24 -5.67
CA TYR A 123 2.05 -0.47 -4.43
C TYR A 123 3.44 -0.35 -3.80
N PHE A 124 4.16 -1.47 -3.70
CA PHE A 124 5.51 -1.50 -3.12
C PHE A 124 6.51 -0.67 -3.93
N THR A 125 6.48 -0.78 -5.26
CA THR A 125 7.35 0.02 -6.14
C THR A 125 7.11 1.52 -5.91
N LEU A 126 5.85 1.96 -5.91
CA LEU A 126 5.52 3.36 -5.66
C LEU A 126 5.90 3.80 -4.25
N LEU A 127 5.69 2.96 -3.24
CA LEU A 127 6.12 3.24 -1.87
C LEU A 127 7.63 3.52 -1.80
N MET A 128 8.45 2.68 -2.46
CA MET A 128 9.90 2.89 -2.53
C MET A 128 10.28 4.19 -3.25
N ASP A 129 9.62 4.51 -4.37
CA ASP A 129 9.85 5.76 -5.10
C ASP A 129 9.54 6.99 -4.24
N TYR A 130 8.44 6.95 -3.49
CA TYR A 130 8.06 8.02 -2.57
C TYR A 130 9.02 8.13 -1.38
N GLN A 131 9.46 7.02 -0.80
CA GLN A 131 10.50 7.05 0.23
C GLN A 131 11.81 7.66 -0.27
N ALA A 132 12.24 7.30 -1.49
CA ALA A 132 13.43 7.88 -2.10
C ALA A 132 13.26 9.39 -2.39
N ALA A 133 12.07 9.84 -2.77
CA ALA A 133 11.80 11.27 -2.99
C ALA A 133 11.75 12.10 -1.69
N MET A 134 11.60 11.44 -0.53
CA MET A 134 11.57 12.07 0.80
C MET A 134 12.90 11.97 1.57
N ALA A 135 13.87 11.23 1.05
CA ALA A 135 15.18 11.00 1.67
C ALA A 135 16.11 12.22 1.60
#